data_AF-A0A1S3SGF0-F1
#
_entry.id   AF-A0A1S3SGF0-F1
#
_cell.length_a   1.000
_cell.length_b   1.000
_cell.length_c   1.000
_cell.angle_alpha   90.00
_cell.angle_beta   90.00
_cell.angle_gamma   90.00
#
_symmetry.space_group_name_H-M   'P 1'
#
loop_
_entity.id
_entity.type
_entity.pdbx_description
1 polymer ?
#
loop_
_entity_poly.entity_id
_entity_poly.type
_entity_poly.pdbx_seq_one_letter_code
_entity_poly.pdbx_strand_id
1 'polypeptide(L)'
;MTSKGMCEACALSGKRKIKVQGFHLEFVERVVHDHTPQTIHTNYSSETLWYHTPLFEHINQAVTSTVSLRVANQTLACSSQLTYHPDPEFTSYTAIKTGNDLRVTIEKRADKLNITTEEILVFGVQEENQDVECVMDTIQTSNETDSVICEIKNTHNANIK
;
A
#
# COMPACT_ATOMS: atom_id res chain seq x y z
N MET A 1 -22.93 15.42 -5.10
CA MET A 1 -21.90 14.39 -5.38
C MET A 1 -21.69 13.64 -4.10
N THR A 2 -21.98 12.33 -4.05
CA THR A 2 -21.83 11.52 -2.83
C THR A 2 -20.77 10.48 -3.12
N SER A 3 -19.57 10.64 -2.55
CA SER A 3 -18.55 9.59 -2.63
C SER A 3 -18.74 8.62 -1.47
N LYS A 4 -18.78 7.33 -1.76
CA LYS A 4 -18.89 6.25 -0.77
C LYS A 4 -17.85 5.21 -1.15
N GLY A 5 -16.70 5.27 -0.50
CA GLY A 5 -15.59 4.35 -0.76
C GLY A 5 -14.27 5.11 -0.70
N MET A 6 -13.62 5.03 0.45
CA MET A 6 -12.20 5.37 0.62
C MET A 6 -11.63 4.38 1.63
N CYS A 7 -10.48 3.79 1.30
CA CYS A 7 -9.73 2.91 2.20
C CYS A 7 -9.35 3.67 3.48
N GLU A 8 -9.50 3.04 4.64
CA GLU A 8 -9.38 3.74 5.92
C GLU A 8 -7.93 3.99 6.37
N ALA A 9 -6.95 3.24 5.82
CA ALA A 9 -5.57 3.23 6.28
C ALA A 9 -4.51 3.32 5.16
N CYS A 10 -3.55 4.23 5.32
CA CYS A 10 -2.40 4.45 4.42
C CYS A 10 -1.10 4.54 5.21
N ALA A 11 0.04 4.23 4.59
CA ALA A 11 1.35 4.44 5.20
C ALA A 11 1.75 5.92 5.08
N LEU A 12 2.51 6.46 6.05
CA LEU A 12 3.00 7.84 6.03
C LEU A 12 3.76 8.14 4.73
N SER A 13 4.58 7.20 4.26
CA SER A 13 5.30 7.28 2.98
C SER A 13 4.40 7.48 1.75
N GLY A 14 3.08 7.26 1.89
CA GLY A 14 2.09 7.48 0.84
C GLY A 14 2.15 6.40 -0.24
N LYS A 15 1.92 6.81 -1.50
CA LYS A 15 1.97 5.98 -2.72
C LYS A 15 0.99 4.81 -2.77
N ARG A 16 0.09 4.66 -1.80
CA ARG A 16 -0.96 3.64 -1.87
C ARG A 16 -1.98 4.04 -2.94
N LYS A 17 -2.35 3.09 -3.79
CA LYS A 17 -3.39 3.31 -4.81
C LYS A 17 -4.77 3.25 -4.14
N ILE A 18 -5.53 4.33 -4.26
CA ILE A 18 -6.85 4.48 -3.65
C ILE A 18 -7.92 4.55 -4.73
N LYS A 19 -9.03 3.84 -4.48
CA LYS A 19 -10.27 3.95 -5.23
C LYS A 19 -11.19 4.96 -4.56
N VAL A 20 -11.65 5.94 -5.32
CA VAL A 20 -12.78 6.79 -4.92
C VAL A 20 -13.98 6.36 -5.75
N GLN A 21 -15.09 6.02 -5.09
CA GLN A 21 -16.35 5.68 -5.74
C GLN A 21 -17.38 6.76 -5.49
N GLY A 22 -18.13 7.13 -6.52
CA GLY A 22 -19.14 8.18 -6.45
C GLY A 22 -19.90 8.33 -7.75
N PHE A 23 -20.46 9.51 -7.99
CA PHE A 23 -21.19 9.85 -9.21
C PHE A 23 -20.62 11.11 -9.83
N HIS A 24 -20.64 11.17 -11.16
CA HIS A 24 -20.19 12.30 -11.95
C HIS A 24 -18.69 12.61 -11.80
N LEU A 25 -17.87 11.60 -11.47
CA LEU A 25 -16.44 11.77 -11.20
C LEU A 25 -15.64 12.20 -12.43
N GLU A 26 -16.21 12.11 -13.63
CA GLU A 26 -15.63 12.62 -14.87
C GLU A 26 -15.43 14.14 -14.88
N PHE A 27 -16.10 14.88 -14.00
CA PHE A 27 -15.91 16.33 -13.85
C PHE A 27 -14.83 16.70 -12.80
N VAL A 28 -14.25 15.72 -12.11
CA VAL A 28 -13.21 15.97 -11.11
C VAL A 28 -11.90 16.33 -11.81
N GLU A 29 -11.39 17.51 -11.51
CA GLU A 29 -10.12 17.97 -12.06
C GLU A 29 -8.94 17.42 -11.25
N ARG A 30 -9.07 17.43 -9.91
CA ARG A 30 -7.99 17.09 -8.97
C ARG A 30 -8.51 16.54 -7.66
N VAL A 31 -7.70 15.69 -7.03
CA VAL A 31 -7.85 15.32 -5.61
C VAL A 31 -6.94 16.21 -4.77
N VAL A 32 -7.47 16.67 -3.64
CA VAL A 32 -6.81 17.56 -2.69
C VAL A 32 -6.81 16.91 -1.32
N HIS A 33 -5.66 16.95 -0.64
CA HIS A 33 -5.51 16.57 0.75
C HIS A 33 -5.22 17.82 1.58
N ASP A 34 -5.83 17.94 2.75
CA ASP A 34 -5.63 19.09 3.66
C ASP A 34 -4.18 19.27 4.15
N HIS A 35 -3.44 18.19 4.31
CA HIS A 35 -2.06 18.22 4.82
C HIS A 35 -0.99 18.57 3.76
N THR A 36 -1.33 18.66 2.47
CA THR A 36 -0.34 18.89 1.41
C THR A 36 -0.86 19.79 0.30
N PRO A 37 -0.03 20.73 -0.21
CA PRO A 37 -0.40 21.56 -1.35
C PRO A 37 -0.34 20.79 -2.69
N GLN A 38 0.14 19.54 -2.68
CA GLN A 38 0.23 18.73 -3.89
C GLN A 38 -1.15 18.41 -4.45
N THR A 39 -1.37 18.76 -5.71
CA THR A 39 -2.60 18.38 -6.43
C THR A 39 -2.36 17.14 -7.26
N ILE A 40 -3.22 16.14 -7.09
CA ILE A 40 -3.03 14.83 -7.71
C ILE A 40 -3.92 14.72 -8.95
N HIS A 41 -3.30 14.48 -10.10
CA HIS A 41 -4.00 14.19 -11.35
C HIS A 41 -4.44 12.73 -11.37
N THR A 42 -5.62 12.46 -11.92
CA THR A 42 -6.29 11.18 -11.75
C THR A 42 -6.77 10.64 -13.08
N ASN A 43 -6.88 9.31 -13.16
CA ASN A 43 -7.59 8.64 -14.24
C ASN A 43 -9.01 8.36 -13.77
N TYR A 44 -9.99 8.71 -14.60
CA TYR A 44 -11.39 8.79 -14.22
C TYR A 44 -12.29 7.97 -15.15
N SER A 45 -13.37 7.52 -14.54
CA SER A 45 -14.62 7.12 -15.18
C SER A 45 -15.74 7.88 -14.49
N SER A 46 -16.99 7.74 -14.94
CA SER A 46 -18.09 8.47 -14.32
C SER A 46 -18.38 8.08 -12.87
N GLU A 47 -18.00 6.86 -12.49
CA GLU A 47 -18.32 6.28 -11.18
C GLU A 47 -17.10 6.03 -10.31
N THR A 48 -15.91 5.94 -10.92
CA THR A 48 -14.67 5.60 -10.21
C THR A 48 -13.53 6.50 -10.63
N LEU A 49 -12.77 6.94 -9.64
CA LEU A 49 -11.50 7.65 -9.79
C LEU A 49 -10.40 6.88 -9.04
N TRP A 50 -9.20 6.85 -9.62
CA TRP A 50 -8.03 6.25 -8.98
C TRP A 50 -6.90 7.25 -8.85
N TYR A 51 -6.21 7.21 -7.70
CA TYR A 51 -5.04 8.05 -7.46
C TYR A 51 -4.09 7.39 -6.45
N HIS A 52 -2.86 7.89 -6.34
CA HIS A 52 -1.91 7.46 -5.31
C HIS A 52 -1.85 8.49 -4.19
N THR A 53 -1.85 8.04 -2.94
CA THR A 53 -1.78 8.95 -1.80
C THR A 53 -0.47 9.75 -1.76
N PRO A 54 -0.52 11.03 -1.36
CA PRO A 54 0.69 11.79 -1.13
C PRO A 54 1.41 11.33 0.15
N LEU A 55 2.69 11.67 0.24
CA LEU A 55 3.50 11.55 1.46
C LEU A 55 2.91 12.45 2.55
N PHE A 56 2.82 11.92 3.77
CA PHE A 56 2.56 12.67 4.98
C PHE A 56 3.88 12.84 5.74
N GLU A 57 4.37 14.07 5.86
CA GLU A 57 5.69 14.32 6.46
C GLU A 57 5.73 14.02 7.97
N HIS A 58 6.66 13.12 8.34
CA HIS A 58 7.30 12.97 9.65
C HIS A 58 6.43 13.14 10.91
N ILE A 59 5.42 12.29 11.08
CA ILE A 59 4.75 12.10 12.37
C ILE A 59 4.76 10.61 12.71
N ASN A 60 5.47 10.19 13.76
CA ASN A 60 5.53 8.78 14.19
C ASN A 60 4.22 8.28 14.86
N GLN A 61 3.08 8.88 14.52
CA GLN A 61 1.76 8.61 15.09
C GLN A 61 0.72 8.63 13.97
N ALA A 62 -0.43 8.01 14.23
CA ALA A 62 -1.52 7.99 13.27
C ALA A 62 -2.15 9.38 13.12
N VAL A 63 -2.36 9.85 11.89
CA VAL A 63 -2.94 11.16 11.60
C VAL A 63 -3.99 11.06 10.51
N THR A 64 -5.10 11.79 10.68
CA THR A 64 -6.18 11.83 9.70
C THR A 64 -5.98 12.96 8.70
N SER A 65 -6.26 12.69 7.43
CA SER A 65 -6.32 13.69 6.37
C SER A 65 -7.70 13.72 5.73
N THR A 66 -8.23 14.93 5.60
CA THR A 66 -9.44 15.20 4.84
C THR A 66 -9.11 15.19 3.35
N VAL A 67 -9.80 14.34 2.60
CA VAL A 67 -9.72 14.31 1.14
C VAL A 67 -10.88 15.08 0.55
N SER A 68 -10.59 15.92 -0.43
CA SER A 68 -11.58 16.70 -1.16
C SER A 68 -11.37 16.58 -2.67
N LEU A 69 -12.46 16.71 -3.42
CA LEU A 69 -12.48 16.72 -4.89
C LEU A 69 -12.65 18.15 -5.37
N ARG A 70 -11.77 18.60 -6.25
CA ARG A 70 -11.89 19.90 -6.92
C ARG A 70 -12.62 19.73 -8.25
N VAL A 71 -13.73 20.46 -8.40
CA VAL A 71 -14.57 20.49 -9.60
C VAL A 71 -14.77 21.97 -9.96
N ALA A 72 -14.15 22.43 -11.04
CA ALA A 72 -14.10 23.84 -11.42
C ALA A 72 -13.63 24.74 -10.26
N ASN A 73 -14.52 25.63 -9.77
CA ASN A 73 -14.26 26.56 -8.68
C ASN A 73 -14.76 26.06 -7.31
N GLN A 74 -15.22 24.82 -7.23
CA GLN A 74 -15.71 24.21 -6.00
C GLN A 74 -14.77 23.12 -5.49
N THR A 75 -14.71 23.00 -4.17
CA THR A 75 -14.00 21.93 -3.47
C THR A 75 -15.00 21.20 -2.60
N LEU A 76 -15.19 19.91 -2.86
CA LEU A 76 -16.18 19.06 -2.17
C LEU A 76 -15.45 18.03 -1.32
N ALA A 77 -15.65 18.06 0.00
CA ALA A 77 -15.07 17.08 0.89
C ALA A 77 -15.69 15.68 0.66
N CYS A 78 -14.85 14.65 0.68
CA CYS A 78 -15.29 13.26 0.75
C CYS A 78 -15.91 12.96 2.12
N SER A 79 -16.83 12.00 2.19
CA SER A 79 -17.50 11.64 3.45
C SER A 79 -16.56 11.00 4.48
N SER A 80 -15.51 10.33 4.01
CA SER A 80 -14.56 9.59 4.83
C SER A 80 -13.20 10.29 4.80
N GLN A 81 -12.50 10.27 5.93
CA GLN A 81 -11.11 10.71 6.04
C GLN A 81 -10.17 9.52 5.83
N LEU A 82 -8.94 9.78 5.40
CA LEU A 82 -7.88 8.78 5.39
C LEU A 82 -7.10 8.85 6.68
N THR A 83 -6.80 7.72 7.29
CA THR A 83 -5.84 7.66 8.39
C THR A 83 -4.49 7.22 7.84
N TYR A 84 -3.47 8.04 8.04
CA TYR A 84 -2.09 7.71 7.80
C TYR A 84 -1.50 7.09 9.06
N HIS A 85 -0.86 5.93 8.93
CA HIS A 85 -0.18 5.20 9.98
C HIS A 85 1.32 5.13 9.69
N PRO A 86 2.19 4.95 10.71
CA PRO A 86 3.60 4.68 10.51
C PRO A 86 3.87 3.61 9.46
N ASP A 87 4.96 3.78 8.72
CA ASP A 87 5.41 2.81 7.73
C ASP A 87 5.66 1.43 8.39
N PRO A 88 5.44 0.32 7.68
CA PRO A 88 5.61 -1.02 8.23
C PRO A 88 7.08 -1.25 8.61
N GLU A 89 7.31 -1.83 9.80
CA GLU A 89 8.65 -2.17 10.30
C GLU A 89 8.89 -3.68 10.15
N PHE A 90 9.73 -4.04 9.19
CA PHE A 90 10.21 -5.41 9.03
C PHE A 90 11.35 -5.67 10.01
N THR A 91 11.28 -6.77 10.74
CA THR A 91 12.13 -7.05 11.90
C THR A 91 13.10 -8.20 11.66
N SER A 92 12.67 -9.23 10.93
CA SER A 92 13.48 -10.39 10.63
C SER A 92 12.97 -11.09 9.37
N TYR A 93 13.78 -12.01 8.85
CA TYR A 93 13.30 -12.98 7.87
C TYR A 93 13.94 -14.34 8.14
N THR A 94 13.25 -15.40 7.74
CA THR A 94 13.75 -16.76 7.71
C THR A 94 13.49 -17.38 6.35
N ALA A 95 14.38 -18.25 5.90
CA ALA A 95 14.24 -18.93 4.63
C ALA A 95 14.52 -20.42 4.81
N ILE A 96 13.55 -21.26 4.48
CA ILE A 96 13.60 -22.71 4.69
C ILE A 96 13.44 -23.42 3.35
N LYS A 97 14.41 -24.27 3.01
CA LYS A 97 14.36 -25.07 1.78
C LYS A 97 13.26 -26.12 1.91
N THR A 98 12.31 -26.09 0.99
CA THR A 98 11.18 -27.02 0.91
C THR A 98 11.24 -27.74 -0.43
N GLY A 99 11.92 -28.88 -0.47
CA GLY A 99 12.22 -29.57 -1.72
C GLY A 99 13.18 -28.76 -2.62
N ASN A 100 12.68 -28.34 -3.78
CA ASN A 100 13.44 -27.53 -4.76
C ASN A 100 13.17 -26.02 -4.61
N ASP A 101 12.26 -25.63 -3.73
CA ASP A 101 11.85 -24.25 -3.54
C ASP A 101 12.36 -23.72 -2.18
N LEU A 102 12.36 -22.40 -2.02
CA LEU A 102 12.68 -21.74 -0.76
C LEU A 102 11.46 -21.00 -0.24
N ARG A 103 10.96 -21.42 0.92
CA ARG A 103 9.87 -20.74 1.63
C ARG A 103 10.48 -19.64 2.50
N VAL A 104 10.11 -18.39 2.21
CA VAL A 104 10.58 -17.21 2.93
C VAL A 104 9.46 -16.69 3.81
N THR A 105 9.77 -16.47 5.09
CA THR A 105 8.88 -15.87 6.07
C THR A 105 9.54 -14.58 6.57
N ILE A 106 8.92 -13.43 6.28
CA ILE A 106 9.38 -12.11 6.73
C ILE A 106 8.50 -11.68 7.90
N GLU A 107 9.10 -11.41 9.04
CA GLU A 107 8.41 -10.91 10.23
C GLU A 107 8.36 -9.39 10.21
N LYS A 108 7.19 -8.83 10.44
CA LYS A 108 6.98 -7.39 10.61
C LYS A 108 6.20 -7.13 11.89
N ARG A 109 6.41 -5.96 12.51
CA ARG A 109 5.55 -5.54 13.61
C ARG A 109 4.11 -5.41 13.14
N ALA A 110 3.15 -5.81 13.98
CA ALA A 110 1.75 -5.64 13.68
C ALA A 110 1.43 -4.15 13.45
N ASP A 111 0.70 -3.86 12.38
CA ASP A 111 0.31 -2.51 12.00
C ASP A 111 -1.18 -2.46 11.60
N LYS A 112 -1.65 -1.26 11.25
CA LYS A 112 -3.05 -1.03 10.87
C LYS A 112 -3.20 -0.75 9.37
N LEU A 113 -2.22 -1.12 8.57
CA LEU A 113 -2.19 -0.81 7.14
C LEU A 113 -3.04 -1.75 6.32
N ASN A 114 -3.50 -2.91 6.83
CA ASN A 114 -4.30 -3.89 6.08
C ASN A 114 -3.73 -4.11 4.67
N ILE A 115 -2.44 -4.42 4.60
CA ILE A 115 -1.72 -4.63 3.34
C ILE A 115 -2.14 -5.97 2.75
N THR A 116 -2.44 -6.00 1.45
CA THR A 116 -2.79 -7.23 0.72
C THR A 116 -1.59 -7.80 -0.03
N THR A 117 -1.66 -9.06 -0.44
CA THR A 117 -0.60 -9.73 -1.21
C THR A 117 -0.35 -9.07 -2.58
N GLU A 118 -1.35 -8.37 -3.14
CA GLU A 118 -1.23 -7.63 -4.40
C GLU A 118 -0.44 -6.31 -4.25
N GLU A 119 -0.26 -5.83 -3.01
CA GLU A 119 0.41 -4.57 -2.69
C GLU A 119 1.87 -4.77 -2.23
N ILE A 120 2.33 -6.01 -2.11
CA ILE A 120 3.68 -6.36 -1.69
C ILE A 120 4.41 -7.08 -2.82
N LEU A 121 5.63 -6.63 -3.11
CA LEU A 121 6.57 -7.34 -3.96
C LEU A 121 7.80 -7.68 -3.14
N VAL A 122 8.22 -8.94 -3.17
CA VAL A 122 9.40 -9.44 -2.47
C VAL A 122 10.34 -10.04 -3.49
N PHE A 123 11.62 -9.69 -3.38
CA PHE A 123 12.68 -10.22 -4.24
C PHE A 123 13.79 -10.78 -3.35
N GLY A 124 14.28 -11.97 -3.69
CA GLY A 124 15.53 -12.50 -3.18
C GLY A 124 16.67 -12.15 -4.13
N VAL A 125 17.86 -11.90 -3.59
CA VAL A 125 19.06 -11.60 -4.39
C VAL A 125 19.92 -12.85 -4.49
N GLN A 126 20.14 -13.36 -5.70
CA GLN A 126 21.02 -14.51 -5.96
C GLN A 126 22.47 -14.07 -6.22
N GLU A 127 23.39 -15.06 -6.29
CA GLU A 127 24.75 -14.83 -6.75
C GLU A 127 24.72 -14.11 -8.12
N GLU A 128 25.53 -13.06 -8.28
CA GLU A 128 25.53 -12.11 -9.43
C GLU A 128 24.49 -10.96 -9.40
N ASN A 129 23.86 -10.67 -8.24
CA ASN A 129 22.87 -9.58 -8.08
C ASN A 129 21.63 -9.76 -8.97
N GLN A 130 21.27 -11.00 -9.28
CA GLN A 130 20.04 -11.28 -9.99
C GLN A 130 18.87 -11.29 -8.99
N ASP A 131 17.93 -10.37 -9.19
CA ASP A 131 16.67 -10.34 -8.45
C ASP A 131 15.79 -11.50 -8.90
N VAL A 132 15.34 -12.30 -7.95
CA VAL A 132 14.40 -13.39 -8.18
C VAL A 132 13.17 -13.16 -7.32
N GLU A 133 12.03 -13.09 -8.00
CA GLU A 133 10.75 -12.84 -7.36
C GLU A 133 10.40 -13.96 -6.37
N CYS A 134 10.00 -13.56 -5.17
CA CYS A 134 9.40 -14.42 -4.18
C CYS A 134 7.89 -14.34 -4.37
N VAL A 135 7.32 -15.41 -4.93
CA VAL A 135 5.89 -15.47 -5.27
C VAL A 135 5.09 -15.48 -3.97
N MET A 136 4.26 -14.46 -3.78
CA MET A 136 3.46 -14.30 -2.57
C MET A 136 2.52 -15.50 -2.34
N ASP A 137 2.56 -16.05 -1.11
CA ASP A 137 1.65 -17.10 -0.64
C ASP A 137 0.54 -16.48 0.20
N THR A 138 0.90 -15.88 1.34
CA THR A 138 -0.09 -15.31 2.27
C THR A 138 0.54 -14.27 3.20
N ILE A 139 -0.30 -13.45 3.83
CA ILE A 139 0.06 -12.57 4.94
C ILE A 139 -0.72 -13.06 6.15
N GLN A 140 -0.01 -13.48 7.19
CA GLN A 140 -0.61 -13.87 8.46
C GLN A 140 -0.56 -12.70 9.43
N THR A 141 -1.71 -12.27 9.92
CA THR A 141 -1.81 -11.17 10.88
C THR A 141 -1.97 -11.68 12.30
N SER A 142 -1.24 -11.10 13.25
CA SER A 142 -1.40 -11.37 14.68
C SER A 142 -1.41 -10.08 15.51
N ASN A 143 -1.57 -10.17 16.83
CA ASN A 143 -1.65 -8.98 17.67
C ASN A 143 -0.31 -8.23 17.82
N GLU A 144 0.82 -8.93 17.68
CA GLU A 144 2.15 -8.37 17.95
C GLU A 144 3.05 -8.37 16.71
N THR A 145 3.00 -9.45 15.92
CA THR A 145 3.87 -9.66 14.76
C THR A 145 3.09 -10.25 13.61
N ASP A 146 3.11 -9.60 12.45
CA ASP A 146 2.57 -10.19 11.23
C ASP A 146 3.69 -10.92 10.47
N SER A 147 3.32 -11.86 9.62
CA SER A 147 4.24 -12.63 8.80
C SER A 147 3.85 -12.57 7.34
N VAL A 148 4.76 -12.10 6.50
CA VAL A 148 4.63 -12.13 5.04
C VAL A 148 5.31 -13.40 4.57
N ILE A 149 4.57 -14.29 3.92
CA ILE A 149 5.07 -15.58 3.45
C ILE A 149 5.04 -15.62 1.93
N CYS A 150 6.16 -16.00 1.34
CA CYS A 150 6.32 -16.13 -0.11
C CYS A 150 7.28 -17.28 -0.45
N GLU A 151 7.29 -17.71 -1.71
CA GLU A 151 8.13 -18.81 -2.18
C GLU A 151 8.96 -18.42 -3.40
N ILE A 152 10.26 -18.69 -3.32
CA ILE A 152 11.17 -18.59 -4.46
C ILE A 152 11.26 -19.98 -5.09
N LYS A 153 10.87 -20.07 -6.36
CA LYS A 153 10.83 -21.34 -7.09
C LYS A 153 12.19 -21.73 -7.66
N ASN A 154 12.45 -23.03 -7.73
CA ASN A 154 13.60 -23.63 -8.42
C ASN A 154 14.98 -23.15 -7.91
N THR A 155 15.18 -23.18 -6.59
CA THR A 155 16.45 -22.82 -5.93
C THR A 155 17.41 -24.01 -5.84
N HIS A 156 17.48 -24.86 -6.88
CA HIS A 156 18.21 -26.14 -6.84
C HIS A 156 19.67 -25.98 -6.34
N ASN A 157 20.33 -24.87 -6.66
CA ASN A 157 21.71 -24.56 -6.29
C ASN A 157 21.95 -23.09 -5.85
N ALA A 158 20.89 -22.31 -5.60
CA ALA A 158 21.06 -20.89 -5.31
C ALA A 158 21.27 -20.65 -3.80
N ASN A 159 22.42 -20.09 -3.43
CA ASN A 159 22.55 -19.42 -2.14
C ASN A 159 21.88 -18.06 -2.26
N ILE A 160 20.81 -17.85 -1.50
CA ILE A 160 20.16 -16.54 -1.41
C ILE A 160 20.83 -15.79 -0.26
N LYS A 161 21.32 -14.58 -0.54
CA LYS A 161 21.99 -13.71 0.43
C LYS A 161 21.03 -12.72 1.07
#